data_AF-A0A7C4IRJ9-F1
#
_entry.id   AF-A0A7C4IRJ9-F1
#
_cell.length_a   1.000
_cell.length_b   1.000
_cell.length_c   1.000
_cell.angle_alpha   90.00
_cell.angle_beta   90.00
_cell.angle_gamma   90.00
#
_symmetry.space_group_name_H-M   'P 1'
#
loop_
_entity.id
_entity.type
_entity.pdbx_description
1 polymer ?
#
loop_
_entity_poly.entity_id
_entity_poly.type
_entity_poly.pdbx_seq_one_letter_code
_entity_poly.pdbx_strand_id
1 'polypeptide(L)'
;MALDQRLESGCVGQLRQQRVRFRLRLLVPAVAAVVSSWACGSAALSAAESRELEPLKVSDNGRFLVTASGKPFFWLGDTCWHMYGKSVHHDQENQPSVEKYFSNRAEKGFTVIQSVLVWEPVGGTKKKRLRLRSVY
;
A
#
# COMPACT_ATOMS: atom_id res chain seq x y z
N MET A 1 -20.15 -39.79 53.96
CA MET A 1 -20.81 -39.75 55.27
C MET A 1 -21.01 -38.28 55.60
N ALA A 2 -22.24 -37.91 55.96
CA ALA A 2 -22.73 -36.56 56.27
C ALA A 2 -22.87 -35.64 55.03
N LEU A 3 -24.07 -35.25 54.56
CA LEU A 3 -25.15 -34.51 55.25
C LEU A 3 -24.57 -33.28 55.94
N ASP A 4 -25.16 -32.10 55.92
CA ASP A 4 -26.37 -31.50 55.39
C ASP A 4 -26.30 -30.07 55.96
N GLN A 5 -27.04 -29.14 55.37
CA GLN A 5 -27.53 -27.93 56.03
C GLN A 5 -26.50 -26.93 56.59
N ARG A 6 -26.57 -25.70 56.09
CA ARG A 6 -27.41 -24.63 56.69
C ARG A 6 -26.78 -23.28 56.39
N LEU A 7 -27.42 -22.53 55.51
CA LEU A 7 -27.74 -21.12 55.75
C LEU A 7 -28.91 -20.76 54.82
N GLU A 8 -30.03 -21.42 55.11
CA GLU A 8 -31.36 -20.89 54.84
C GLU A 8 -31.66 -19.84 55.91
N SER A 9 -31.70 -18.58 55.49
CA SER A 9 -32.41 -17.48 56.15
C SER A 9 -32.48 -16.37 55.10
N GLY A 10 -33.55 -16.15 54.36
CA GLY A 10 -34.95 -16.46 54.62
C GLY A 10 -35.73 -15.18 54.41
N CYS A 11 -36.96 -15.36 53.94
CA CYS A 11 -38.07 -14.41 54.12
C CYS A 11 -38.19 -13.26 53.09
N VAL A 12 -39.14 -13.45 52.16
CA VAL A 12 -40.42 -12.72 52.09
C VAL A 12 -40.76 -12.37 50.63
N GLY A 13 -41.96 -12.78 50.20
CA GLY A 13 -42.71 -11.99 49.20
C GLY A 13 -42.58 -12.50 47.77
N GLN A 14 -43.14 -13.64 47.39
CA GLN A 14 -44.59 -13.80 47.21
C GLN A 14 -45.18 -12.85 46.15
N LEU A 15 -45.52 -13.46 45.00
CA LEU A 15 -46.67 -13.17 44.14
C LEU A 15 -46.66 -11.89 43.28
N ARG A 16 -46.61 -12.11 41.95
CA ARG A 16 -47.71 -11.93 40.97
C ARG A 16 -47.08 -11.59 39.62
N GLN A 17 -46.99 -12.55 38.69
CA GLN A 17 -48.06 -12.81 37.71
C GLN A 17 -48.70 -11.52 37.16
N GLN A 18 -48.42 -11.33 35.86
CA GLN A 18 -49.30 -10.71 34.87
C GLN A 18 -49.38 -9.18 34.83
N ARG A 19 -48.96 -8.62 33.70
CA ARG A 19 -49.90 -8.42 32.59
C ARG A 19 -49.16 -7.94 31.35
N VAL A 20 -49.13 -8.80 30.34
CA VAL A 20 -49.06 -8.39 28.94
C VAL A 20 -50.16 -7.37 28.70
N ARG A 21 -49.80 -6.11 28.39
CA ARG A 21 -50.72 -5.15 27.78
C ARG A 21 -50.03 -4.48 26.60
N PHE A 22 -50.41 -4.99 25.44
CA PHE A 22 -50.23 -4.42 24.11
C PHE A 22 -50.92 -3.05 23.97
N ARG A 23 -50.36 -2.25 23.05
CA ARG A 23 -50.88 -1.02 22.39
C ARG A 23 -50.68 0.27 23.23
N LEU A 24 -50.31 1.43 22.67
CA LEU A 24 -50.54 1.96 21.33
C LEU A 24 -49.61 3.18 21.07
N ARG A 25 -49.05 3.22 19.85
CA ARG A 25 -48.51 4.35 19.03
C ARG A 25 -48.49 5.78 19.63
N LEU A 26 -47.37 6.49 19.43
CA LEU A 26 -47.30 7.77 18.68
C LEU A 26 -45.84 8.29 18.53
N LEU A 27 -45.37 8.29 17.27
CA LEU A 27 -44.57 9.31 16.56
C LEU A 27 -43.44 10.08 17.28
N VAL A 28 -42.17 9.83 16.88
CA VAL A 28 -41.23 10.88 16.43
C VAL A 28 -40.26 10.28 15.38
N PRO A 29 -40.46 10.48 14.06
CA PRO A 29 -39.44 10.15 13.06
C PRO A 29 -38.54 11.37 12.87
N ALA A 30 -37.45 11.47 13.63
CA ALA A 30 -36.49 12.57 13.48
C ALA A 30 -35.03 12.12 13.63
N VAL A 31 -34.70 10.93 13.13
CA VAL A 31 -33.29 10.45 13.05
C VAL A 31 -32.96 9.92 11.64
N ALA A 32 -33.74 10.29 10.62
CA ALA A 32 -33.52 9.87 9.23
C ALA A 32 -32.75 10.91 8.38
N ALA A 33 -32.21 11.98 8.98
CA ALA A 33 -31.61 13.11 8.24
C ALA A 33 -30.14 13.43 8.62
N VAL A 34 -29.44 12.53 9.31
CA VAL A 34 -28.00 12.69 9.63
C VAL A 34 -27.14 11.52 9.11
N VAL A 35 -27.76 10.49 8.49
CA VAL A 35 -27.04 9.38 7.84
C VAL A 35 -27.01 9.54 6.30
N SER A 36 -27.37 10.72 5.78
CA SER A 36 -27.38 11.06 4.35
C SER A 36 -26.30 12.08 3.96
N SER A 37 -25.18 12.13 4.70
CA SER A 37 -24.01 12.94 4.34
C SER A 37 -22.72 12.10 4.28
N TRP A 38 -22.84 10.84 3.86
CA TRP A 38 -21.73 9.95 3.49
C TRP A 38 -21.87 9.48 2.03
N ALA A 39 -22.48 10.31 1.19
CA ALA A 39 -22.75 10.01 -0.23
C ALA A 39 -22.42 11.21 -1.14
N CYS A 40 -21.29 11.89 -0.92
CA CYS A 40 -20.62 12.71 -1.94
C CYS A 40 -19.23 13.13 -1.45
N GLY A 41 -18.38 12.13 -1.22
CA GLY A 41 -16.99 12.36 -0.83
C GLY A 41 -16.05 11.27 -1.35
N SER A 42 -16.47 10.50 -2.35
CA SER A 42 -15.52 9.70 -3.14
C SER A 42 -14.83 10.67 -4.08
N ALA A 43 -13.85 11.42 -3.56
CA ALA A 43 -12.82 11.99 -4.40
C ALA A 43 -12.31 10.84 -5.28
N ALA A 44 -12.59 10.93 -6.57
CA ALA A 44 -12.17 9.95 -7.54
C ALA A 44 -10.67 9.73 -7.32
N LEU A 45 -10.33 8.58 -6.75
CA LEU A 45 -8.99 8.05 -6.81
C LEU A 45 -8.80 7.84 -8.30
N SER A 46 -8.16 8.82 -8.97
CA SER A 46 -7.79 8.71 -10.37
C SER A 46 -6.90 7.48 -10.42
N ALA A 47 -7.49 6.35 -10.81
CA ALA A 47 -6.74 5.19 -11.23
C ALA A 47 -5.67 5.74 -12.18
N ALA A 48 -4.41 5.37 -11.92
CA ALA A 48 -3.33 5.64 -12.85
C ALA A 48 -3.70 4.89 -14.14
N GLU A 49 -4.47 5.55 -15.00
CA GLU A 49 -4.71 5.15 -16.36
C GLU A 49 -3.33 4.92 -16.95
N SER A 50 -3.13 3.79 -17.64
CA SER A 50 -1.93 3.58 -18.44
C SER A 50 -1.95 4.59 -19.57
N ARG A 51 -1.62 5.84 -19.26
CA ARG A 51 -1.42 6.90 -20.21
C ARG A 51 -0.29 6.44 -21.10
N GLU A 52 -0.60 6.30 -22.37
CA GLU A 52 0.41 6.22 -23.40
C GLU A 52 1.38 7.39 -23.18
N LEU A 53 2.65 7.07 -22.96
CA LEU A 53 3.65 8.08 -22.67
C LEU A 53 3.89 8.90 -23.94
N GLU A 54 3.54 10.18 -23.88
CA GLU A 54 3.82 11.09 -24.99
C GLU A 54 5.33 11.19 -25.20
N PRO A 55 5.81 11.13 -26.46
CA PRO A 55 7.22 11.34 -26.74
C PRO A 55 7.65 12.76 -26.35
N LEU A 56 8.89 12.88 -25.89
CA LEU A 56 9.50 14.16 -25.55
C LEU A 56 10.13 14.81 -26.80
N LYS A 57 10.03 16.13 -26.88
CA LYS A 57 10.72 16.97 -27.87
C LYS A 57 11.44 18.13 -27.17
N VAL A 58 12.42 18.72 -27.86
CA VAL A 58 13.00 20.00 -27.45
C VAL A 58 11.96 21.10 -27.68
N SER A 59 11.81 22.02 -26.73
CA SER A 59 10.94 23.18 -26.86
C SER A 59 11.36 24.07 -28.03
N ASP A 60 10.43 24.89 -28.53
CA ASP A 60 10.69 25.76 -29.70
C ASP A 60 11.81 26.78 -29.45
N ASN A 61 12.06 27.14 -28.18
CA ASN A 61 13.17 28.01 -27.79
C ASN A 61 14.52 27.27 -27.60
N GLY A 62 14.56 25.95 -27.80
CA GLY A 62 15.79 25.14 -27.75
C GLY A 62 16.37 24.88 -26.35
N ARG A 63 15.67 25.23 -25.27
CA ARG A 63 16.23 25.23 -23.90
C ARG A 63 15.60 24.23 -22.93
N PHE A 64 14.43 23.70 -23.23
CA PHE A 64 13.66 22.84 -22.34
C PHE A 64 13.16 21.59 -23.06
N LEU A 65 12.66 20.64 -22.28
CA LEU A 65 11.96 19.47 -22.79
C LEU A 65 10.46 19.66 -22.59
N VAL A 66 9.69 19.28 -23.60
CA VAL A 66 8.22 19.29 -23.58
C VAL A 66 7.69 17.99 -24.16
N THR A 67 6.48 17.61 -23.80
CA THR A 67 5.78 16.49 -24.46
C THR A 67 5.35 16.87 -25.88
N ALA A 68 4.90 15.89 -26.67
CA ALA A 68 4.34 16.12 -28.00
C ALA A 68 3.18 17.15 -27.98
N SER A 69 2.35 17.14 -26.93
CA SER A 69 1.27 18.12 -26.74
C SER A 69 1.74 19.49 -26.19
N GLY A 70 3.04 19.68 -25.95
CA GLY A 70 3.63 20.95 -25.51
C GLY A 70 3.67 21.16 -23.99
N LYS A 71 3.34 20.14 -23.19
CA LYS A 71 3.43 20.25 -21.72
C LYS A 71 4.90 20.25 -21.27
N PRO A 72 5.33 21.13 -20.34
CA PRO A 72 6.69 21.12 -19.81
C PRO A 72 7.04 19.77 -19.17
N PHE A 73 8.22 19.24 -19.48
CA PHE A 73 8.78 18.06 -18.84
C PHE A 73 10.01 18.43 -18.02
N PHE A 74 9.91 18.29 -16.71
CA PHE A 74 11.03 18.54 -15.80
C PHE A 74 11.86 17.26 -15.64
N TRP A 75 13.13 17.32 -16.05
CA TRP A 75 14.07 16.20 -15.97
C TRP A 75 14.75 16.17 -14.60
N LEU A 76 14.19 15.38 -13.67
CA LEU A 76 14.81 15.10 -12.38
C LEU A 76 15.37 13.68 -12.40
N GLY A 77 16.69 13.58 -12.60
CA GLY A 77 17.39 12.32 -12.84
C GLY A 77 17.99 11.68 -11.59
N ASP A 78 17.84 10.37 -11.44
CA ASP A 78 18.68 9.52 -10.57
C ASP A 78 19.61 8.64 -11.43
N THR A 79 20.71 8.19 -10.85
CA THR A 79 21.68 7.33 -11.53
C THR A 79 21.79 5.96 -10.86
N CYS A 80 21.43 4.91 -11.58
CA CYS A 80 21.55 3.52 -11.15
C CYS A 80 22.41 2.73 -12.14
N TRP A 81 23.73 2.92 -12.07
CA TRP A 81 24.68 2.39 -13.05
C TRP A 81 24.49 0.91 -13.39
N HIS A 82 24.35 0.04 -12.38
CA HIS A 82 24.29 -1.42 -12.58
C HIS A 82 22.87 -2.00 -12.35
N MET A 83 21.82 -1.27 -12.73
CA MET A 83 20.42 -1.68 -12.52
C MET A 83 20.15 -3.09 -13.06
N TYR A 84 20.60 -3.38 -14.28
CA TYR A 84 20.32 -4.64 -14.97
C TYR A 84 21.24 -5.81 -14.57
N GLY A 85 22.18 -5.59 -13.63
CA GLY A 85 23.23 -6.58 -13.34
C GLY A 85 23.52 -6.85 -11.88
N LYS A 86 23.54 -5.83 -11.01
CA LYS A 86 23.81 -6.01 -9.57
C LYS A 86 22.86 -5.17 -8.73
N SER A 87 22.82 -3.86 -8.97
CA SER A 87 22.27 -2.81 -8.07
C SER A 87 20.84 -3.01 -7.57
N VAL A 88 20.03 -3.76 -8.31
CA VAL A 88 18.64 -4.07 -7.98
C VAL A 88 18.32 -5.45 -8.55
N HIS A 89 18.08 -6.40 -7.66
CA HIS A 89 17.68 -7.77 -7.98
C HIS A 89 16.46 -8.13 -7.14
N HIS A 90 15.77 -9.22 -7.49
CA HIS A 90 14.53 -9.60 -6.81
C HIS A 90 14.63 -9.63 -5.27
N ASP A 91 15.78 -9.99 -4.70
CA ASP A 91 16.21 -9.63 -3.34
C ASP A 91 17.67 -10.08 -3.13
N GLN A 92 18.56 -9.20 -2.66
CA GLN A 92 19.89 -9.57 -2.18
C GLN A 92 20.17 -8.93 -0.82
N GLU A 93 21.00 -9.59 -0.01
CA GLU A 93 21.28 -9.22 1.40
C GLU A 93 21.66 -7.74 1.60
N ASN A 94 22.28 -7.10 0.60
CA ASN A 94 22.74 -5.71 0.68
C ASN A 94 22.06 -4.74 -0.30
N GLN A 95 21.03 -5.16 -1.06
CA GLN A 95 20.44 -4.33 -2.11
C GLN A 95 18.92 -4.48 -2.19
N PRO A 96 18.18 -3.38 -2.43
CA PRO A 96 16.73 -3.41 -2.50
C PRO A 96 16.24 -4.15 -3.74
N SER A 97 14.99 -4.59 -3.71
CA SER A 97 14.28 -5.05 -4.91
C SER A 97 14.12 -3.91 -5.93
N VAL A 98 13.93 -4.28 -7.20
CA VAL A 98 13.68 -3.33 -8.30
C VAL A 98 12.44 -2.49 -7.98
N GLU A 99 11.38 -3.13 -7.50
CA GLU A 99 10.13 -2.47 -7.11
C GLU A 99 10.37 -1.46 -5.99
N LYS A 100 11.08 -1.87 -4.93
CA LYS A 100 11.40 -0.99 -3.80
C LYS A 100 12.24 0.22 -4.21
N TYR A 101 13.17 0.03 -5.14
CA TYR A 101 13.93 1.13 -5.71
C TYR A 101 13.01 2.10 -6.45
N PHE A 102 12.18 1.64 -7.40
CA PHE A 102 11.29 2.52 -8.17
C PHE A 102 10.26 3.22 -7.29
N SER A 103 9.67 2.55 -6.29
CA SER A 103 8.78 3.18 -5.32
C SER A 103 9.48 4.33 -4.58
N ASN A 104 10.70 4.10 -4.09
CA ASN A 104 11.46 5.16 -3.41
C ASN A 104 11.78 6.36 -4.32
N ARG A 105 12.03 6.09 -5.61
CA ARG A 105 12.32 7.17 -6.58
C ARG A 105 11.07 7.95 -6.95
N ALA A 106 9.93 7.27 -7.11
CA ALA A 106 8.64 7.90 -7.30
C ALA A 106 8.25 8.77 -6.09
N GLU A 107 8.42 8.28 -4.86
CA GLU A 107 8.17 9.04 -3.62
C GLU A 107 9.01 10.32 -3.53
N LYS A 108 10.23 10.30 -4.08
CA LYS A 108 11.14 11.45 -4.12
C LYS A 108 10.93 12.36 -5.34
N GLY A 109 10.01 12.01 -6.24
CA GLY A 109 9.67 12.81 -7.41
C GLY A 109 10.65 12.70 -8.59
N PHE A 110 11.54 11.70 -8.62
CA PHE A 110 12.41 11.47 -9.77
C PHE A 110 11.57 11.09 -10.99
N THR A 111 11.87 11.71 -12.13
CA THR A 111 11.17 11.48 -13.41
C THR A 111 12.01 10.68 -14.40
N VAL A 112 13.33 10.63 -14.20
CA VAL A 112 14.25 9.90 -15.07
C VAL A 112 15.20 9.05 -14.25
N ILE A 113 15.42 7.80 -14.67
CA ILE A 113 16.46 6.93 -14.11
C ILE A 113 17.44 6.58 -15.23
N GLN A 114 18.71 6.89 -15.01
CA GLN A 114 19.78 6.54 -15.95
C GLN A 114 20.51 5.28 -15.51
N SER A 115 20.73 4.36 -16.46
CA SER A 115 21.43 3.10 -16.21
C SER A 115 22.23 2.64 -17.41
N VAL A 116 23.16 1.71 -17.18
CA VAL A 116 23.93 1.04 -18.22
C VAL A 116 23.27 -0.30 -18.53
N LEU A 117 22.82 -0.46 -19.77
CA LEU A 117 22.17 -1.69 -20.23
C LEU A 117 23.17 -2.86 -20.34
N VAL A 118 24.35 -2.60 -20.90
CA VAL A 118 25.41 -3.59 -21.07
C VAL A 118 26.66 -3.12 -20.35
N TRP A 119 27.06 -3.87 -19.34
CA TRP A 119 28.27 -3.63 -18.57
C TRP A 119 29.05 -4.93 -18.43
N GLU A 120 30.33 -4.91 -18.78
CA GLU A 120 31.24 -5.98 -18.38
C GLU A 120 31.66 -5.73 -16.92
N PRO A 121 31.42 -6.66 -15.98
CA PRO A 121 31.75 -6.45 -14.59
C PRO A 121 33.27 -6.34 -14.39
N VAL A 122 33.79 -5.10 -14.34
CA VAL A 122 35.16 -4.84 -13.91
C VAL A 122 35.25 -5.04 -12.40
N GLY A 123 35.80 -6.18 -11.99
CA GLY A 123 36.13 -6.48 -10.58
C GLY A 123 35.41 -7.71 -10.00
N GLY A 124 36.18 -8.79 -9.86
CA GLY A 124 35.94 -9.91 -8.95
C GLY A 124 34.71 -10.75 -9.28
N THR A 125 34.84 -11.71 -10.19
CA THR A 125 34.03 -12.92 -10.14
C THR A 125 34.11 -13.46 -8.71
N LYS A 126 32.98 -13.53 -7.99
CA LYS A 126 32.91 -14.37 -6.80
C LYS A 126 33.27 -15.76 -7.29
N LYS A 127 34.51 -16.18 -7.05
CA LYS A 127 34.97 -17.54 -7.30
C LYS A 127 33.97 -18.41 -6.56
N LYS A 128 33.04 -19.05 -7.27
CA LYS A 128 32.22 -20.10 -6.67
C LYS A 128 33.25 -21.11 -6.21
N ARG A 129 33.53 -21.13 -4.91
CA ARG A 129 34.41 -22.11 -4.29
C ARG A 129 33.65 -23.43 -4.42
N LEU A 130 33.82 -24.08 -5.56
CA LEU A 130 33.46 -25.47 -5.75
C LEU A 130 34.28 -26.22 -4.71
N ARG A 131 33.66 -26.51 -3.57
CA ARG A 131 34.13 -27.61 -2.72
C ARG A 131 33.90 -28.85 -3.56
N LEU A 132 34.90 -29.23 -4.35
CA LEU A 132 35.04 -30.61 -4.75
C LEU A 132 35.18 -31.40 -3.44
N ARG A 133 34.08 -32.01 -3.00
CA ARG A 133 34.18 -33.12 -2.05
C ARG A 133 34.91 -34.20 -2.83
N SER A 134 36.20 -34.33 -2.55
CA SER A 134 36.97 -35.52 -2.92
C SER A 134 36.25 -36.70 -2.28
N VAL A 135 35.59 -37.50 -3.10
CA VAL A 135 35.15 -38.83 -2.72
C VAL A 135 36.27 -39.75 -3.20
N TYR A 136 37.21 -40.00 -2.30
CA TYR A 136 38.06 -41.18 -2.28
C TYR A 136 37.99 -41.73 -0.87
#